data_AF-A0A1F8S1D4-F1
#
_entry.id   AF-A0A1F8S1D4-F1
#
_cell.length_a   1.000
_cell.length_b   1.000
_cell.length_c   1.000
_cell.angle_alpha   90.00
_cell.angle_beta   90.00
_cell.angle_gamma   90.00
#
_symmetry.space_group_name_H-M   'P 1'
#
loop_
_entity.id
_entity.type
_entity.pdbx_description
1 polymer ?
#
loop_
_entity_poly.entity_id
_entity_poly.type
_entity_poly.pdbx_seq_one_letter_code
_entity_poly.pdbx_strand_id
1 'polypeptide(L)'
;MDRTRFLALTAAVALVAVACAPAAGAPTWTYTPGGAAGAASPVPTQGGTAGGEVLGTLKVESFDLGFAPKELSVEKAGRYAVTLNNTGAIPHDITFPDGTNGVANGGASVTVEVDVPEGGLTFLCSIPGHADAGMKGTISVAGSTAGGGGSDDHGGPAPTTDVEADPNAPAYTLYPADAPALLEGETHDIELVIEEKLMTVGKGFVQAVWTFNGTVPGPVIRVKVGDTIRVHLVNPATSKLAHSIDFHASQVAWNDEMTSINPGEEKVYEWRADYAGVWMYHCGTSPALHHIANGMYGMVIVEPAEGLPPVDAEFAFVQSEWYLGPQGEPASLTKAASAAPAPDFVVFNGVANQYLDNPVQVGTGDRVRVFVLDAGPSIDSSFHVVGTIFSSVIKEGVRLDLGNPGNFGAQAVDLSPAQGAIIEFEMPEDGLYPMVTHAFNFVGRGALGLFQAGDGDPLN
;
A
#
# COMPACT_ATOMS: atom_id res chain seq x y z
N MET A 1 -27.75 75.72 -25.15
CA MET A 1 -27.59 74.86 -26.34
C MET A 1 -26.48 73.89 -26.01
N ASP A 2 -26.63 72.58 -25.97
CA ASP A 2 -27.77 71.69 -26.02
C ASP A 2 -27.28 70.34 -25.45
N ARG A 3 -28.22 69.46 -25.15
CA ARG A 3 -28.16 68.18 -24.45
C ARG A 3 -27.25 67.15 -25.19
N THR A 4 -26.74 66.06 -24.60
CA THR A 4 -27.51 64.88 -24.14
C THR A 4 -26.66 63.82 -23.43
N ARG A 5 -27.13 63.43 -22.24
CA ARG A 5 -27.36 62.05 -21.72
C ARG A 5 -26.17 61.09 -21.50
N PHE A 6 -25.78 60.97 -20.23
CA PHE A 6 -25.25 59.75 -19.62
C PHE A 6 -26.35 58.68 -19.53
N LEU A 7 -26.10 57.48 -20.07
CA LEU A 7 -26.89 56.28 -19.77
C LEU A 7 -26.24 55.57 -18.57
N ALA A 8 -26.97 55.48 -17.47
CA ALA A 8 -26.67 54.57 -16.37
C ALA A 8 -27.13 53.16 -16.75
N LEU A 9 -26.21 52.19 -16.73
CA LEU A 9 -26.52 50.78 -16.95
C LEU A 9 -26.86 50.15 -15.58
N THR A 10 -28.14 50.12 -15.22
CA THR A 10 -28.65 49.31 -14.10
C THR A 10 -28.83 47.88 -14.56
N ALA A 11 -27.96 46.97 -14.11
CA ALA A 11 -28.16 45.54 -14.24
C ALA A 11 -29.25 45.09 -13.25
N ALA A 12 -30.41 44.70 -13.76
CA ALA A 12 -31.48 44.09 -12.97
C ALA A 12 -31.13 42.61 -12.72
N VAL A 13 -30.92 42.25 -11.46
CA VAL A 13 -30.85 40.84 -11.01
C VAL A 13 -32.29 40.31 -10.95
N ALA A 14 -32.65 39.46 -11.90
CA ALA A 14 -33.90 38.70 -11.84
C ALA A 14 -33.72 37.51 -10.89
N LEU A 15 -34.37 37.58 -9.73
CA LEU A 15 -34.53 36.46 -8.81
C LEU A 15 -35.51 35.46 -9.43
N VAL A 16 -35.02 34.34 -9.95
CA VAL A 16 -35.88 33.20 -10.31
C VAL A 16 -36.07 32.36 -9.05
N ALA A 17 -37.25 32.49 -8.44
CA ALA A 17 -37.70 31.56 -7.41
C ALA A 17 -38.03 30.22 -8.07
N VAL A 18 -37.18 29.21 -7.85
CA VAL A 18 -37.48 27.82 -8.21
C VAL A 18 -38.46 27.27 -7.17
N ALA A 19 -39.70 27.07 -7.59
CA ALA A 19 -40.71 26.39 -6.80
C ALA A 19 -40.34 24.90 -6.65
N CYS A 20 -40.32 24.40 -5.40
CA CYS A 20 -40.27 22.98 -5.12
C CYS A 20 -41.56 22.30 -5.59
N ALA A 21 -41.47 21.48 -6.64
CA ALA A 21 -42.47 20.49 -6.98
C ALA A 21 -42.10 19.14 -6.32
N PRO A 22 -43.09 18.33 -5.88
CA PRO A 22 -42.83 17.09 -5.16
C PRO A 22 -42.17 16.04 -6.06
N ALA A 23 -41.28 15.25 -5.45
CA ALA A 23 -40.51 14.18 -6.07
C ALA A 23 -41.38 13.24 -6.91
N ALA A 24 -41.07 13.15 -8.20
CA ALA A 24 -41.52 12.05 -9.05
C ALA A 24 -40.79 10.76 -8.61
N GLY A 25 -41.54 9.67 -8.50
CA GLY A 25 -41.16 8.43 -7.83
C GLY A 25 -39.87 7.77 -8.33
N ALA A 26 -39.17 7.14 -7.39
CA ALA A 26 -38.03 6.27 -7.66
C ALA A 26 -38.45 5.08 -8.55
N PRO A 27 -37.60 4.64 -9.49
CA PRO A 27 -37.85 3.41 -10.23
C PRO A 27 -37.72 2.21 -9.29
N THR A 28 -38.84 1.49 -9.11
CA THR A 28 -38.85 0.18 -8.44
C THR A 28 -38.33 -0.88 -9.42
N TRP A 29 -37.12 -1.38 -9.18
CA TRP A 29 -36.64 -2.59 -9.84
C TRP A 29 -37.21 -3.80 -9.10
N THR A 30 -38.30 -4.37 -9.63
CA THR A 30 -38.77 -5.69 -9.21
C THR A 30 -38.00 -6.76 -9.95
N TYR A 31 -37.05 -7.40 -9.27
CA TYR A 31 -36.43 -8.64 -9.75
C TYR A 31 -37.41 -9.79 -9.55
N THR A 32 -37.86 -10.39 -10.66
CA THR A 32 -38.69 -11.59 -10.65
C THR A 32 -37.78 -12.81 -10.79
N PRO A 33 -37.70 -13.75 -9.82
CA PRO A 33 -36.93 -14.98 -10.01
C PRO A 33 -37.63 -15.85 -11.05
N GLY A 34 -37.08 -15.90 -12.27
CA GLY A 34 -37.46 -16.89 -13.28
C GLY A 34 -36.88 -18.24 -12.90
N GLY A 35 -37.72 -19.13 -12.38
CA GLY A 35 -37.35 -20.53 -12.17
C GLY A 35 -37.31 -21.30 -13.49
N ALA A 36 -36.24 -22.06 -13.70
CA ALA A 36 -36.29 -23.41 -14.26
C ALA A 36 -34.96 -24.12 -13.95
N ALA A 37 -35.04 -25.12 -13.05
CA ALA A 37 -33.96 -26.05 -12.79
C ALA A 37 -33.63 -26.84 -14.06
N GLY A 38 -32.43 -26.66 -14.61
CA GLY A 38 -31.85 -27.54 -15.61
C GLY A 38 -31.23 -28.75 -14.89
N ALA A 39 -31.74 -29.93 -15.18
CA ALA A 39 -31.26 -31.19 -14.62
C ALA A 39 -29.79 -31.43 -15.00
N ALA A 40 -28.93 -31.55 -13.99
CA ALA A 40 -27.56 -32.03 -14.16
C ALA A 40 -27.57 -33.55 -14.40
N SER A 41 -26.89 -33.99 -15.46
CA SER A 41 -26.62 -35.41 -15.72
C SER A 41 -25.44 -35.91 -14.87
N PRO A 42 -25.43 -37.18 -14.44
CA PRO A 42 -24.45 -37.69 -13.49
C PRO A 42 -23.10 -38.01 -14.17
N VAL A 43 -22.01 -37.62 -13.53
CA VAL A 43 -20.62 -37.96 -13.91
C VAL A 43 -19.95 -38.59 -12.67
N PRO A 44 -19.12 -39.64 -12.84
CA PRO A 44 -19.12 -40.78 -11.93
C PRO A 44 -18.26 -40.59 -10.68
N THR A 45 -18.70 -41.22 -9.59
CA THR A 45 -17.93 -41.46 -8.37
C THR A 45 -16.76 -42.40 -8.67
N GLN A 46 -15.53 -41.89 -8.57
CA GLN A 46 -14.36 -42.74 -8.33
C GLN A 46 -14.05 -42.75 -6.84
N GLY A 47 -14.37 -43.88 -6.19
CA GLY A 47 -13.90 -44.19 -4.86
C GLY A 47 -12.42 -44.55 -4.89
N GLY A 48 -11.57 -43.69 -4.32
CA GLY A 48 -10.23 -44.04 -3.89
C GLY A 48 -10.27 -44.59 -2.48
N THR A 49 -10.10 -45.89 -2.30
CA THR A 49 -9.85 -46.51 -1.01
C THR A 49 -8.35 -46.46 -0.73
N ALA A 50 -7.94 -45.81 0.36
CA ALA A 50 -6.65 -46.04 0.99
C ALA A 50 -6.88 -46.05 2.50
N GLY A 51 -6.66 -47.17 3.18
CA GLY A 51 -6.95 -47.37 4.60
C GLY A 51 -5.84 -46.87 5.51
N GLY A 52 -6.02 -45.67 6.06
CA GLY A 52 -5.28 -45.16 7.21
C GLY A 52 -6.23 -44.93 8.39
N GLU A 53 -5.73 -45.04 9.61
CA GLU A 53 -6.50 -44.70 10.83
C GLU A 53 -6.83 -43.20 10.85
N VAL A 54 -8.09 -42.85 11.11
CA VAL A 54 -8.52 -41.45 11.30
C VAL A 54 -8.03 -40.99 12.67
N LEU A 55 -7.11 -40.02 12.68
CA LEU A 55 -6.38 -39.56 13.85
C LEU A 55 -7.18 -38.62 14.76
N GLY A 56 -8.29 -38.06 14.27
CA GLY A 56 -9.17 -37.17 15.02
C GLY A 56 -10.28 -36.57 14.18
N THR A 57 -11.16 -35.80 14.83
CA THR A 57 -12.24 -35.05 14.18
C THR A 57 -12.09 -33.55 14.43
N LEU A 58 -12.01 -32.78 13.36
CA LEU A 58 -12.00 -31.33 13.35
C LEU A 58 -13.42 -30.83 13.05
N LYS A 59 -13.82 -29.71 13.67
CA LYS A 59 -15.14 -29.11 13.47
C LYS A 59 -14.98 -27.68 12.98
N VAL A 60 -15.71 -27.35 11.93
CA VAL A 60 -15.78 -26.01 11.33
C VAL A 60 -17.24 -25.63 11.22
N GLU A 61 -17.61 -24.45 11.68
CA GLU A 61 -18.92 -23.86 11.43
C GLU A 61 -18.83 -22.97 10.21
N SER A 62 -19.79 -23.07 9.28
CA SER A 62 -19.98 -22.04 8.25
C SER A 62 -21.18 -21.18 8.58
N PHE A 63 -21.01 -19.87 8.44
CA PHE A 63 -22.07 -18.88 8.45
C PHE A 63 -21.98 -18.06 7.16
N ASP A 64 -22.95 -17.18 6.91
CA ASP A 64 -23.28 -16.65 5.58
C ASP A 64 -22.09 -16.33 4.65
N LEU A 65 -20.97 -15.77 5.14
CA LEU A 65 -19.73 -15.60 4.35
C LEU A 65 -18.45 -15.91 5.14
N GLY A 66 -18.46 -16.86 6.08
CA GLY A 66 -17.26 -17.18 6.86
C GLY A 66 -17.20 -18.58 7.47
N PHE A 67 -16.01 -18.95 7.94
CA PHE A 67 -15.76 -20.17 8.72
C PHE A 67 -15.35 -19.83 10.15
N ALA A 68 -15.80 -20.64 11.12
CA ALA A 68 -15.42 -20.54 12.53
C ALA A 68 -15.17 -21.93 13.14
N PRO A 69 -13.96 -22.23 13.64
CA PRO A 69 -12.74 -21.45 13.45
C PRO A 69 -12.25 -21.49 11.99
N LYS A 70 -11.59 -20.42 11.52
CA LYS A 70 -10.91 -20.37 10.21
C LYS A 70 -9.53 -21.04 10.25
N GLU A 71 -8.95 -21.20 11.43
CA GLU A 71 -7.67 -21.83 11.66
C GLU A 71 -7.85 -23.02 12.60
N LEU A 72 -7.38 -24.17 12.15
CA LEU A 72 -7.37 -25.42 12.89
C LEU A 72 -5.92 -25.86 13.09
N SER A 73 -5.68 -26.61 14.16
CA SER A 73 -4.39 -27.24 14.41
C SER A 73 -4.55 -28.72 14.70
N VAL A 74 -3.56 -29.50 14.27
CA VAL A 74 -3.44 -30.93 14.55
C VAL A 74 -2.05 -31.25 15.08
N GLU A 75 -1.95 -32.26 15.95
CA GLU A 75 -0.68 -32.63 16.59
C GLU A 75 0.35 -33.26 15.63
N LYS A 76 -0.10 -33.88 14.54
CA LYS A 76 0.76 -34.53 13.55
C LYS A 76 0.07 -34.63 12.19
N ALA A 77 0.86 -34.79 11.13
CA ALA A 77 0.36 -35.11 9.80
C ALA A 77 -0.38 -36.46 9.78
N GLY A 78 -1.40 -36.57 8.93
CA GLY A 78 -2.16 -37.80 8.71
C GLY A 78 -3.64 -37.53 8.46
N ARG A 79 -4.47 -38.58 8.55
CA ARG A 79 -5.88 -38.51 8.17
C ARG A 79 -6.76 -37.95 9.28
N TYR A 80 -7.61 -36.98 8.94
CA TYR A 80 -8.58 -36.40 9.85
C TYR A 80 -9.99 -36.40 9.24
N ALA A 81 -11.00 -36.61 10.08
CA ALA A 81 -12.37 -36.29 9.73
C ALA A 81 -12.62 -34.80 9.97
N VAL A 82 -13.24 -34.11 9.03
CA VAL A 82 -13.60 -32.70 9.15
C VAL A 82 -15.11 -32.56 9.00
N THR A 83 -15.77 -32.12 10.08
CA THR A 83 -17.20 -31.86 10.12
C THR A 83 -17.45 -30.38 9.87
N LEU A 84 -18.12 -30.07 8.77
CA LEU A 84 -18.68 -28.75 8.49
C LEU A 84 -20.11 -28.68 9.05
N ASN A 85 -20.37 -27.74 9.95
CA ASN A 85 -21.69 -27.42 10.48
C ASN A 85 -22.18 -26.08 9.91
N ASN A 86 -23.19 -26.10 9.04
CA ASN A 86 -23.68 -24.89 8.43
C ASN A 86 -24.78 -24.23 9.27
N THR A 87 -24.46 -23.11 9.91
CA THR A 87 -25.38 -22.26 10.68
C THR A 87 -25.95 -21.10 9.87
N GLY A 88 -25.46 -20.86 8.65
CA GLY A 88 -25.94 -19.84 7.71
C GLY A 88 -27.23 -20.22 6.98
N ALA A 89 -27.78 -19.26 6.22
CA ALA A 89 -29.07 -19.42 5.54
C ALA A 89 -28.98 -20.14 4.18
N ILE A 90 -27.80 -20.11 3.55
CA ILE A 90 -27.56 -20.67 2.22
C ILE A 90 -26.64 -21.89 2.30
N PRO A 91 -26.62 -22.75 1.26
CA PRO A 91 -25.67 -23.86 1.23
C PRO A 91 -24.23 -23.35 1.31
N HIS A 92 -23.38 -24.12 2.00
CA HIS A 92 -21.94 -23.92 2.07
C HIS A 92 -21.25 -25.26 1.93
N ASP A 93 -20.01 -25.22 1.47
CA ASP A 93 -19.18 -26.41 1.39
C ASP A 93 -17.80 -26.17 2.00
N ILE A 94 -17.10 -27.27 2.26
CA ILE A 94 -15.70 -27.27 2.63
C ILE A 94 -14.96 -28.08 1.56
N THR A 95 -14.05 -27.42 0.86
CA THR A 95 -13.29 -27.98 -0.27
C THR A 95 -11.81 -27.93 0.04
N PHE A 96 -11.13 -29.05 -0.19
CA PHE A 96 -9.70 -29.22 0.02
C PHE A 96 -8.92 -29.27 -1.31
N PRO A 97 -7.61 -29.00 -1.33
CA PRO A 97 -6.78 -28.98 -2.53
C PRO A 97 -6.73 -30.31 -3.30
N ASP A 98 -6.98 -31.44 -2.62
CA ASP A 98 -7.05 -32.77 -3.22
C ASP A 98 -8.38 -33.05 -3.95
N GLY A 99 -9.31 -32.09 -3.90
CA GLY A 99 -10.65 -32.20 -4.49
C GLY A 99 -11.70 -32.80 -3.55
N THR A 100 -11.34 -33.17 -2.32
CA THR A 100 -12.29 -33.62 -1.30
C THR A 100 -13.24 -32.47 -0.98
N ASN A 101 -14.55 -32.75 -1.02
CA ASN A 101 -15.60 -31.74 -0.86
C ASN A 101 -16.77 -32.27 -0.02
N GLY A 102 -17.28 -31.44 0.88
CA GLY A 102 -18.50 -31.72 1.64
C GLY A 102 -19.43 -30.51 1.65
N VAL A 103 -20.66 -30.68 1.16
CA VAL A 103 -21.69 -29.63 1.12
C VAL A 103 -22.71 -29.80 2.24
N ALA A 104 -23.04 -28.72 2.95
CA ALA A 104 -24.10 -28.65 3.94
C ALA A 104 -25.10 -27.53 3.60
N ASN A 105 -26.39 -27.86 3.57
CA ASN A 105 -27.46 -26.85 3.53
C ASN A 105 -27.56 -26.13 4.88
N GLY A 106 -28.21 -24.96 4.93
CA GLY A 106 -28.42 -24.22 6.17
C GLY A 106 -29.09 -25.08 7.26
N GLY A 107 -28.50 -25.09 8.45
CA GLY A 107 -28.90 -25.92 9.60
C GLY A 107 -28.46 -27.39 9.54
N ALA A 108 -27.71 -27.80 8.52
CA ALA A 108 -27.22 -29.16 8.36
C ALA A 108 -25.70 -29.26 8.60
N SER A 109 -25.20 -30.48 8.78
CA SER A 109 -23.76 -30.75 8.85
C SER A 109 -23.36 -31.87 7.91
N VAL A 110 -22.11 -31.82 7.44
CA VAL A 110 -21.49 -32.85 6.59
C VAL A 110 -20.10 -33.17 7.15
N THR A 111 -19.64 -34.41 7.02
CA THR A 111 -18.29 -34.81 7.42
C THR A 111 -17.57 -35.45 6.24
N VAL A 112 -16.33 -35.04 6.01
CA VAL A 112 -15.43 -35.59 5.00
C VAL A 112 -14.11 -35.99 5.66
N GLU A 113 -13.35 -36.89 5.04
CA GLU A 113 -12.02 -37.26 5.52
C GLU A 113 -10.96 -36.69 4.59
N VAL A 114 -9.91 -36.09 5.15
CA VAL A 114 -8.80 -35.48 4.40
C VAL A 114 -7.45 -35.89 5.00
N ASP A 115 -6.45 -36.10 4.15
CA ASP A 115 -5.08 -36.37 4.57
C ASP A 115 -4.31 -35.03 4.72
N VAL A 116 -3.94 -34.67 5.96
CA VAL A 116 -3.20 -33.44 6.30
C VAL A 116 -1.69 -33.69 6.18
N PRO A 117 -0.95 -33.02 5.28
CA PRO A 117 0.49 -33.20 5.14
C PRO A 117 1.27 -32.46 6.24
N GLU A 118 2.57 -32.72 6.38
CA GLU A 118 3.44 -32.08 7.40
C GLU A 118 3.47 -30.54 7.30
N GLY A 119 3.27 -29.98 6.11
CA GLY A 119 3.18 -28.53 5.89
C GLY A 119 1.81 -27.91 6.17
N GLY A 120 0.82 -28.70 6.64
CA GLY A 120 -0.57 -28.27 6.74
C GLY A 120 -1.27 -28.15 5.39
N LEU A 121 -2.55 -27.79 5.41
CA LEU A 121 -3.34 -27.58 4.18
C LEU A 121 -4.38 -26.48 4.36
N THR A 122 -4.89 -25.96 3.24
CA THR A 122 -5.95 -24.95 3.21
C THR A 122 -7.30 -25.60 2.90
N PHE A 123 -8.38 -24.90 3.21
CA PHE A 123 -9.72 -25.25 2.76
C PHE A 123 -10.52 -23.99 2.39
N LEU A 124 -11.53 -24.13 1.54
CA LEU A 124 -12.37 -23.01 1.08
C LEU A 124 -13.82 -23.42 0.84
N CYS A 125 -14.72 -22.43 0.75
CA CYS A 125 -16.05 -22.61 0.18
C CYS A 125 -15.99 -22.37 -1.33
N SER A 126 -16.29 -23.38 -2.15
CA SER A 126 -16.18 -23.35 -3.61
C SER A 126 -17.36 -22.67 -4.31
N ILE A 127 -18.39 -22.29 -3.54
CA ILE A 127 -19.54 -21.55 -4.07
C ILE A 127 -19.04 -20.20 -4.63
N PRO A 128 -19.43 -19.83 -5.87
CA PRO A 128 -18.90 -18.65 -6.54
C PRO A 128 -18.97 -17.39 -5.67
N GLY A 129 -17.82 -16.72 -5.50
CA GLY A 129 -17.68 -15.48 -4.72
C GLY A 129 -17.53 -15.67 -3.20
N HIS A 130 -17.76 -16.87 -2.66
CA HIS A 130 -17.69 -17.09 -1.20
C HIS A 130 -16.24 -17.15 -0.69
N ALA A 131 -15.36 -17.87 -1.37
CA ALA A 131 -13.94 -17.87 -1.07
C ALA A 131 -13.31 -16.46 -1.24
N ASP A 132 -13.79 -15.71 -2.23
CA ASP A 132 -13.35 -14.33 -2.48
C ASP A 132 -13.84 -13.36 -1.40
N ALA A 133 -15.00 -13.65 -0.81
CA ALA A 133 -15.57 -12.92 0.32
C ALA A 133 -15.02 -13.37 1.70
N GLY A 134 -14.03 -14.27 1.73
CA GLY A 134 -13.33 -14.64 2.97
C GLY A 134 -13.63 -16.05 3.51
N MET A 135 -14.43 -16.88 2.83
CA MET A 135 -14.64 -18.28 3.21
C MET A 135 -13.45 -19.17 2.86
N LYS A 136 -12.33 -18.95 3.55
CA LYS A 136 -11.06 -19.68 3.46
C LYS A 136 -10.57 -19.99 4.87
N GLY A 137 -9.88 -21.11 5.03
CA GLY A 137 -9.28 -21.51 6.30
C GLY A 137 -8.07 -22.41 6.12
N THR A 138 -7.41 -22.72 7.23
CA THR A 138 -6.17 -23.52 7.28
C THR A 138 -6.24 -24.61 8.34
N ILE A 139 -5.50 -25.69 8.11
CA ILE A 139 -5.18 -26.72 9.09
C ILE A 139 -3.65 -26.77 9.19
N SER A 140 -3.12 -26.39 10.35
CA SER A 140 -1.68 -26.41 10.65
C SER A 140 -1.28 -27.65 11.44
N VAL A 141 -0.03 -28.08 11.33
CA VAL A 141 0.54 -29.18 12.14
C VAL A 141 1.42 -28.59 13.25
N ALA A 142 1.22 -29.01 14.50
CA ALA A 142 2.00 -28.50 15.63
C ALA A 142 3.50 -28.72 15.39
N GLY A 143 4.29 -27.63 15.44
CA GLY A 143 5.73 -27.65 15.20
C GLY A 143 6.18 -27.32 13.77
N SER A 144 5.26 -27.14 12.82
CA SER A 144 5.60 -26.55 11.51
C SER A 144 5.50 -25.03 11.58
N THR A 145 6.62 -24.32 11.50
CA THR A 145 6.67 -22.86 11.39
C THR A 145 6.27 -22.44 9.97
N ALA A 146 4.97 -22.41 9.70
CA ALA A 146 4.40 -21.61 8.62
C ALA A 146 3.89 -20.31 9.25
N GLY A 147 4.29 -19.16 8.66
CA GLY A 147 4.13 -17.83 9.22
C GLY A 147 2.73 -17.56 9.76
N GLY A 148 2.66 -17.29 11.07
CA GLY A 148 1.46 -16.78 11.71
C GLY A 148 1.20 -15.36 11.21
N GLY A 149 0.31 -15.25 10.22
CA GLY A 149 -0.48 -14.04 10.05
C GLY A 149 -1.42 -13.97 11.25
N GLY A 150 -1.21 -12.98 12.12
CA GLY A 150 -2.08 -12.70 13.26
C GLY A 150 -3.53 -12.52 12.82
N SER A 151 -4.45 -12.84 13.73
CA SER A 151 -5.88 -12.99 13.52
C SER A 151 -6.67 -11.71 13.23
N ASP A 152 -6.03 -10.58 12.93
CA ASP A 152 -6.70 -9.29 12.78
C ASP A 152 -6.62 -8.84 11.31
N ASP A 153 -7.68 -9.14 10.55
CA ASP A 153 -7.75 -8.98 9.11
C ASP A 153 -7.80 -7.50 8.70
N HIS A 154 -6.62 -6.88 8.67
CA HIS A 154 -6.33 -5.65 7.95
C HIS A 154 -5.68 -5.94 6.58
N GLY A 155 -5.73 -7.19 6.09
CA GLY A 155 -5.09 -7.59 4.85
C GLY A 155 -5.92 -7.20 3.62
N GLY A 156 -5.26 -6.65 2.60
CA GLY A 156 -5.85 -6.55 1.26
C GLY A 156 -5.67 -7.86 0.46
N PRO A 157 -6.19 -7.94 -0.77
CA PRO A 157 -5.93 -9.09 -1.63
C PRO A 157 -4.44 -9.23 -1.93
N ALA A 158 -3.99 -10.47 -2.14
CA ALA A 158 -2.62 -10.75 -2.57
C ALA A 158 -2.28 -10.04 -3.90
N PRO A 159 -0.98 -9.81 -4.18
CA PRO A 159 -0.54 -9.24 -5.46
C PRO A 159 -1.10 -10.06 -6.62
N THR A 160 -1.75 -9.39 -7.58
CA THR A 160 -2.10 -10.00 -8.86
C THR A 160 -0.99 -9.64 -9.83
N THR A 161 -0.14 -10.60 -10.17
CA THR A 161 0.97 -10.42 -11.09
C THR A 161 1.05 -11.59 -12.08
N ASP A 162 1.47 -11.30 -13.30
CA ASP A 162 1.82 -12.26 -14.34
C ASP A 162 3.31 -12.67 -14.28
N VAL A 163 4.08 -12.08 -13.37
CA VAL A 163 5.48 -12.42 -13.13
C VAL A 163 5.54 -13.50 -12.05
N GLU A 164 6.17 -14.63 -12.36
CA GLU A 164 6.37 -15.70 -11.38
C GLU A 164 7.47 -15.32 -10.38
N ALA A 165 7.21 -15.55 -9.09
CA ALA A 165 8.21 -15.36 -8.05
C ALA A 165 9.38 -16.35 -8.23
N ASP A 166 10.61 -15.84 -8.23
CA ASP A 166 11.82 -16.66 -8.24
C ASP A 166 12.16 -17.13 -6.81
N PRO A 167 12.07 -18.43 -6.50
CA PRO A 167 12.40 -18.96 -5.17
C PRO A 167 13.89 -18.78 -4.82
N ASN A 168 14.75 -18.48 -5.79
CA ASN A 168 16.18 -18.23 -5.58
C ASN A 168 16.54 -16.74 -5.61
N ALA A 169 15.55 -15.84 -5.67
CA ALA A 169 15.80 -14.40 -5.61
C ALA A 169 16.63 -14.05 -4.37
N PRO A 170 17.65 -13.18 -4.49
CA PRO A 170 18.37 -12.66 -3.33
C PRO A 170 17.41 -12.00 -2.33
N ALA A 171 17.75 -12.01 -1.04
CA ALA A 171 17.01 -11.24 -0.05
C ALA A 171 17.03 -9.75 -0.40
N TYR A 172 15.94 -9.05 -0.11
CA TYR A 172 15.91 -7.60 -0.23
C TYR A 172 16.78 -6.95 0.85
N THR A 173 17.19 -5.71 0.59
CA THR A 173 17.82 -4.85 1.59
C THR A 173 16.76 -3.95 2.18
N LEU A 174 16.59 -3.97 3.51
CA LEU A 174 15.66 -3.10 4.21
C LEU A 174 16.05 -1.64 3.99
N TYR A 175 15.10 -0.81 3.56
CA TYR A 175 15.26 0.65 3.55
C TYR A 175 14.94 1.18 4.97
N PRO A 176 15.84 1.92 5.65
CA PRO A 176 15.58 2.45 6.98
C PRO A 176 14.38 3.40 7.00
N ALA A 177 13.52 3.29 8.01
CA ALA A 177 12.36 4.17 8.16
C ALA A 177 12.72 5.54 8.76
N ASP A 178 13.85 5.64 9.48
CA ASP A 178 14.24 6.86 10.20
C ASP A 178 14.35 8.07 9.26
N ALA A 179 13.75 9.19 9.67
CA ALA A 179 13.97 10.44 8.96
C ALA A 179 15.44 10.86 9.16
N PRO A 180 16.15 11.33 8.11
CA PRO A 180 17.52 11.77 8.26
C PRO A 180 17.60 13.01 9.16
N ALA A 181 18.78 13.25 9.72
CA ALA A 181 19.06 14.49 10.42
C ALA A 181 18.96 15.70 9.47
N LEU A 182 18.58 16.86 10.03
CA LEU A 182 18.65 18.14 9.33
C LEU A 182 20.11 18.45 8.97
N LEU A 183 20.37 18.82 7.72
CA LEU A 183 21.70 19.23 7.29
C LEU A 183 22.13 20.53 8.00
N GLU A 184 23.40 20.61 8.40
CA GLU A 184 23.95 21.78 9.08
C GLU A 184 24.39 22.86 8.07
N GLY A 185 24.17 24.13 8.41
CA GLY A 185 24.57 25.27 7.58
C GLY A 185 23.45 25.78 6.67
N GLU A 186 23.76 26.76 5.84
CA GLU A 186 22.81 27.45 4.94
C GLU A 186 23.05 27.12 3.45
N THR A 187 24.13 26.38 3.14
CA THR A 187 24.47 25.96 1.78
C THR A 187 24.94 24.52 1.81
N HIS A 188 24.29 23.67 1.03
CA HIS A 188 24.46 22.22 1.06
C HIS A 188 24.94 21.72 -0.30
N ASP A 189 26.18 21.25 -0.37
CA ASP A 189 26.71 20.52 -1.53
C ASP A 189 26.38 19.03 -1.37
N ILE A 190 25.53 18.50 -2.25
CA ILE A 190 25.04 17.11 -2.19
C ILE A 190 25.44 16.40 -3.47
N GLU A 191 26.10 15.25 -3.36
CA GLU A 191 26.41 14.40 -4.51
C GLU A 191 25.32 13.32 -4.67
N LEU A 192 24.70 13.29 -5.84
CA LEU A 192 23.78 12.23 -6.23
C LEU A 192 24.35 11.46 -7.42
N VAL A 193 24.66 10.18 -7.21
CA VAL A 193 25.22 9.29 -8.24
C VAL A 193 24.12 8.38 -8.76
N ILE A 194 23.91 8.40 -10.07
CA ILE A 194 22.95 7.52 -10.71
C ILE A 194 23.51 6.08 -10.75
N GLU A 195 22.69 5.11 -10.37
CA GLU A 195 23.03 3.69 -10.49
C GLU A 195 21.90 2.90 -11.17
N GLU A 196 22.26 2.11 -12.18
CA GLU A 196 21.43 1.06 -12.78
C GLU A 196 21.85 -0.30 -12.21
N LYS A 197 20.94 -1.01 -11.53
CA LYS A 197 21.30 -2.25 -10.81
C LYS A 197 20.12 -3.20 -10.67
N LEU A 198 20.42 -4.45 -10.31
CA LEU A 198 19.38 -5.38 -9.86
C LEU A 198 19.02 -5.08 -8.39
N MET A 199 17.73 -5.12 -8.09
CA MET A 199 17.19 -4.98 -6.73
C MET A 199 16.04 -5.97 -6.53
N THR A 200 16.03 -6.64 -5.39
CA THR A 200 14.86 -7.39 -4.93
C THR A 200 13.83 -6.39 -4.40
N VAL A 201 12.71 -6.22 -5.11
CA VAL A 201 11.64 -5.25 -4.83
C VAL A 201 10.51 -5.84 -3.99
N GLY A 202 10.53 -7.17 -3.81
CA GLY A 202 9.67 -7.95 -2.94
C GLY A 202 10.20 -9.38 -2.88
N LYS A 203 9.81 -10.16 -1.87
CA LYS A 203 10.27 -11.57 -1.75
C LYS A 203 9.98 -12.33 -3.05
N GLY A 204 11.03 -12.82 -3.72
CA GLY A 204 10.90 -13.54 -4.99
C GLY A 204 10.84 -12.65 -6.25
N PHE A 205 10.93 -11.33 -6.15
CA PHE A 205 10.81 -10.42 -7.29
C PHE A 205 12.04 -9.51 -7.40
N VAL A 206 12.78 -9.67 -8.50
CA VAL A 206 13.99 -8.91 -8.80
C VAL A 206 13.73 -8.07 -10.05
N GLN A 207 14.06 -6.78 -10.01
CA GLN A 207 13.94 -5.87 -11.15
C GLN A 207 15.27 -5.17 -11.41
N ALA A 208 15.51 -4.78 -12.67
CA ALA A 208 16.59 -3.86 -13.03
C ALA A 208 16.13 -2.42 -12.79
N VAL A 209 16.46 -1.88 -11.63
CA VAL A 209 16.06 -0.54 -11.17
C VAL A 209 17.04 0.53 -11.63
N TRP A 210 16.55 1.76 -11.71
CA TRP A 210 17.36 2.96 -11.88
C TRP A 210 17.19 3.83 -10.65
N THR A 211 18.29 4.33 -10.09
CA THR A 211 18.29 4.89 -8.73
C THR A 211 19.13 6.15 -8.65
N PHE A 212 18.86 6.96 -7.63
CA PHE A 212 19.81 7.92 -7.09
C PHE A 212 20.47 7.28 -5.85
N ASN A 213 21.80 7.13 -5.87
CA ASN A 213 22.64 6.54 -4.82
C ASN A 213 22.29 5.08 -4.46
N GLY A 214 21.86 4.28 -5.44
CA GLY A 214 21.78 2.83 -5.31
C GLY A 214 20.59 2.30 -4.49
N THR A 215 19.67 3.17 -4.07
CA THR A 215 18.46 2.85 -3.29
C THR A 215 17.18 3.32 -3.99
N VAL A 216 16.05 2.69 -3.64
CA VAL A 216 14.71 3.13 -4.03
C VAL A 216 13.86 3.24 -2.75
N PRO A 217 13.34 4.43 -2.39
CA PRO A 217 13.62 5.73 -2.99
C PRO A 217 15.10 6.12 -2.90
N GLY A 218 15.50 7.17 -3.62
CA GLY A 218 16.78 7.83 -3.40
C GLY A 218 16.88 8.49 -2.01
N PRO A 219 18.06 8.97 -1.60
CA PRO A 219 18.28 9.58 -0.30
C PRO A 219 17.27 10.68 0.02
N VAL A 220 16.76 10.68 1.25
CA VAL A 220 15.94 11.79 1.75
C VAL A 220 16.84 12.98 2.04
N ILE A 221 16.54 14.14 1.47
CA ILE A 221 17.27 15.38 1.70
C ILE A 221 16.48 16.21 2.70
N ARG A 222 17.05 16.52 3.86
CA ARG A 222 16.39 17.33 4.90
C ARG A 222 17.13 18.64 5.12
N VAL A 223 16.47 19.73 4.76
CA VAL A 223 16.99 21.10 4.77
C VAL A 223 15.97 22.05 5.41
N LYS A 224 16.29 23.33 5.46
CA LYS A 224 15.45 24.37 6.05
C LYS A 224 15.07 25.43 5.04
N VAL A 225 13.93 26.10 5.24
CA VAL A 225 13.57 27.30 4.47
C VAL A 225 14.69 28.33 4.57
N GLY A 226 15.16 28.76 3.41
CA GLY A 226 16.24 29.72 3.25
C GLY A 226 17.54 29.12 2.73
N ASP A 227 17.73 27.81 2.88
CA ASP A 227 18.95 27.11 2.48
C ASP A 227 19.13 27.11 0.95
N THR A 228 20.40 27.10 0.52
CA THR A 228 20.80 26.88 -0.88
C THR A 228 21.29 25.45 -1.05
N ILE A 229 20.71 24.72 -1.98
CA ILE A 229 21.05 23.32 -2.26
C ILE A 229 21.77 23.29 -3.60
N ARG A 230 22.98 22.74 -3.61
CA ARG A 230 23.76 22.48 -4.82
C ARG A 230 23.95 20.98 -5.00
N VAL A 231 23.22 20.42 -5.95
CA VAL A 231 23.28 18.99 -6.27
C VAL A 231 24.27 18.76 -7.39
N HIS A 232 25.30 17.95 -7.12
CA HIS A 232 26.22 17.40 -8.11
C HIS A 232 25.67 16.05 -8.57
N LEU A 233 24.92 16.07 -9.67
CA LEU A 233 24.36 14.88 -10.28
C LEU A 233 25.40 14.23 -11.19
N VAL A 234 25.75 12.98 -10.92
CA VAL A 234 26.72 12.21 -11.69
C VAL A 234 26.01 11.06 -12.39
N ASN A 235 26.13 10.97 -13.71
CA ASN A 235 25.72 9.79 -14.47
C ASN A 235 26.99 9.01 -14.88
N PRO A 236 27.35 7.92 -14.19
CA PRO A 236 28.57 7.19 -14.50
C PRO A 236 28.64 6.69 -15.94
N ALA A 237 29.85 6.58 -16.51
CA ALA A 237 30.05 6.04 -17.85
C ALA A 237 29.63 4.56 -18.00
N THR A 238 29.37 3.88 -16.89
CA THR A 238 28.84 2.50 -16.84
C THR A 238 27.33 2.42 -17.00
N SER A 239 26.60 3.54 -16.85
CA SER A 239 25.17 3.61 -17.13
C SER A 239 24.88 3.42 -18.60
N LYS A 240 23.67 2.97 -18.92
CA LYS A 240 23.20 2.77 -20.29
C LYS A 240 22.29 3.90 -20.76
N LEU A 241 21.62 4.58 -19.84
CA LEU A 241 20.61 5.58 -20.14
C LEU A 241 21.06 6.99 -19.75
N ALA A 242 20.50 7.95 -20.46
CA ALA A 242 20.51 9.33 -20.00
C ALA A 242 19.52 9.48 -18.85
N HIS A 243 19.84 10.36 -17.91
CA HIS A 243 19.06 10.60 -16.72
C HIS A 243 19.09 12.09 -16.37
N SER A 244 18.10 12.57 -15.62
CA SER A 244 18.08 13.94 -15.10
C SER A 244 17.57 13.93 -13.67
N ILE A 245 17.39 15.12 -13.10
CA ILE A 245 16.71 15.29 -11.83
C ILE A 245 15.84 16.55 -11.87
N ASP A 246 14.63 16.41 -11.37
CA ASP A 246 13.61 17.44 -11.15
C ASP A 246 13.34 17.50 -9.65
N PHE A 247 13.40 18.70 -9.06
CA PHE A 247 13.10 18.95 -7.66
C PHE A 247 11.83 19.80 -7.57
N HIS A 248 10.77 19.28 -6.95
CA HIS A 248 9.54 20.05 -6.79
C HIS A 248 9.66 21.16 -5.74
N ALA A 249 10.67 21.08 -4.88
CA ALA A 249 11.05 22.14 -3.93
C ALA A 249 11.78 23.32 -4.61
N SER A 250 12.16 23.20 -5.89
CA SER A 250 12.92 24.21 -6.63
C SER A 250 12.03 25.15 -7.43
N GLN A 251 12.51 26.38 -7.67
CA GLN A 251 11.86 27.38 -8.53
C GLN A 251 12.79 27.80 -9.67
N VAL A 252 12.95 26.93 -10.66
CA VAL A 252 13.80 27.16 -11.84
C VAL A 252 13.12 26.71 -13.13
N ALA A 253 13.65 27.10 -14.29
CA ALA A 253 13.13 26.66 -15.57
C ALA A 253 13.54 25.19 -15.85
N TRP A 254 12.56 24.32 -16.13
CA TRP A 254 12.81 22.89 -16.36
C TRP A 254 13.79 22.64 -17.51
N ASN A 255 13.71 23.45 -18.57
CA ASN A 255 14.54 23.33 -19.76
C ASN A 255 15.95 23.93 -19.59
N ASP A 256 16.28 24.40 -18.39
CA ASP A 256 17.60 24.85 -17.98
C ASP A 256 18.21 23.82 -17.01
N GLU A 257 17.59 23.62 -15.85
CA GLU A 257 18.17 22.81 -14.77
C GLU A 257 17.79 21.32 -14.83
N MET A 258 16.62 20.96 -15.34
CA MET A 258 16.10 19.58 -15.30
C MET A 258 16.45 18.74 -16.54
N THR A 259 17.50 19.15 -17.28
CA THR A 259 17.95 18.51 -18.53
C THR A 259 18.65 17.17 -18.29
N SER A 260 18.49 16.22 -19.23
CA SER A 260 19.23 14.95 -19.20
C SER A 260 20.74 15.13 -19.34
N ILE A 261 21.48 14.33 -18.58
CA ILE A 261 22.91 14.08 -18.73
C ILE A 261 23.14 12.65 -19.23
N ASN A 262 24.03 12.49 -20.20
CA ASN A 262 24.40 11.20 -20.78
C ASN A 262 25.32 10.41 -19.82
N PRO A 263 25.49 9.09 -20.02
CA PRO A 263 26.51 8.33 -19.32
C PRO A 263 27.91 8.96 -19.49
N GLY A 264 28.60 9.18 -18.37
CA GLY A 264 29.90 9.84 -18.27
C GLY A 264 29.83 11.35 -18.07
N GLU A 265 28.65 11.95 -18.04
CA GLU A 265 28.46 13.38 -17.78
C GLU A 265 28.07 13.64 -16.31
N GLU A 266 28.30 14.87 -15.88
CA GLU A 266 27.91 15.40 -14.59
C GLU A 266 27.25 16.77 -14.76
N LYS A 267 26.38 17.14 -13.82
CA LYS A 267 25.74 18.45 -13.79
C LYS A 267 25.63 18.95 -12.36
N VAL A 268 25.81 20.26 -12.20
CA VAL A 268 25.46 20.98 -10.99
C VAL A 268 24.07 21.60 -11.17
N TYR A 269 23.16 21.29 -10.27
CA TYR A 269 21.84 21.91 -10.16
C TYR A 269 21.76 22.64 -8.82
N GLU A 270 21.73 23.97 -8.84
CA GLU A 270 21.58 24.82 -7.66
C GLU A 270 20.18 25.44 -7.55
N TRP A 271 19.58 25.39 -6.37
CA TRP A 271 18.28 26.03 -6.08
C TRP A 271 18.18 26.45 -4.60
N ARG A 272 17.21 27.31 -4.29
CA ARG A 272 16.94 27.77 -2.92
C ARG A 272 15.64 27.18 -2.40
N ALA A 273 15.65 26.67 -1.17
CA ALA A 273 14.46 26.16 -0.51
C ALA A 273 13.61 27.31 0.04
N ASP A 274 12.60 27.73 -0.72
CA ASP A 274 11.77 28.89 -0.36
C ASP A 274 10.51 28.53 0.44
N TYR A 275 10.07 27.28 0.40
CA TYR A 275 8.81 26.83 1.00
C TYR A 275 8.99 25.56 1.82
N ALA A 276 8.46 25.57 3.05
CA ALA A 276 8.44 24.40 3.92
C ALA A 276 7.45 23.35 3.42
N GLY A 277 7.78 22.08 3.58
CA GLY A 277 6.94 20.97 3.15
C GLY A 277 7.70 19.67 2.95
N VAL A 278 6.98 18.66 2.48
CA VAL A 278 7.53 17.40 1.98
C VAL A 278 7.34 17.41 0.47
N TRP A 279 8.44 17.33 -0.26
CA TRP A 279 8.50 17.51 -1.71
C TRP A 279 9.09 16.28 -2.38
N MET A 280 8.66 16.02 -3.61
CA MET A 280 9.27 15.00 -4.45
C MET A 280 10.52 15.55 -5.15
N TYR A 281 11.48 14.67 -5.40
CA TYR A 281 12.37 14.82 -6.55
C TYR A 281 12.36 13.54 -7.38
N HIS A 282 12.60 13.65 -8.68
CA HIS A 282 12.59 12.49 -9.56
C HIS A 282 13.35 12.71 -10.87
N CYS A 283 13.61 11.64 -11.61
CA CYS A 283 14.16 11.78 -12.96
C CYS A 283 13.11 12.35 -13.93
N GLY A 284 13.49 13.35 -14.72
CA GLY A 284 12.64 14.00 -15.73
C GLY A 284 12.94 13.57 -17.17
N THR A 285 13.89 12.65 -17.39
CA THR A 285 14.23 12.16 -18.73
C THR A 285 13.06 11.38 -19.34
N SER A 286 12.80 11.62 -20.62
CA SER A 286 11.66 11.02 -21.32
C SER A 286 11.88 9.52 -21.63
N PRO A 287 10.87 8.66 -21.40
CA PRO A 287 9.58 8.95 -20.77
C PRO A 287 9.70 8.97 -19.23
N ALA A 288 9.43 10.12 -18.60
CA ALA A 288 9.59 10.30 -17.15
C ALA A 288 8.80 9.27 -16.33
N LEU A 289 7.61 8.88 -16.82
CA LEU A 289 6.80 7.80 -16.26
C LEU A 289 7.60 6.52 -16.04
N HIS A 290 8.44 6.11 -17.01
CA HIS A 290 9.22 4.89 -16.89
C HIS A 290 10.34 5.05 -15.86
N HIS A 291 11.02 6.20 -15.85
CA HIS A 291 12.09 6.45 -14.90
C HIS A 291 11.59 6.47 -13.45
N ILE A 292 10.43 7.10 -13.20
CA ILE A 292 9.79 7.09 -11.88
C ILE A 292 9.35 5.66 -11.53
N ALA A 293 8.60 4.99 -12.41
CA ALA A 293 8.13 3.62 -12.20
C ALA A 293 9.27 2.59 -12.03
N ASN A 294 10.48 2.92 -12.46
CA ASN A 294 11.66 2.07 -12.33
C ASN A 294 12.57 2.45 -11.14
N GLY A 295 12.14 3.37 -10.27
CA GLY A 295 12.77 3.66 -8.98
C GLY A 295 13.42 5.04 -8.84
N MET A 296 13.41 5.90 -9.87
CA MET A 296 14.08 7.22 -9.81
C MET A 296 13.21 8.32 -9.21
N TYR A 297 12.98 8.22 -7.90
CA TYR A 297 12.30 9.23 -7.10
C TYR A 297 12.87 9.28 -5.68
N GLY A 298 12.65 10.40 -4.99
CA GLY A 298 12.97 10.54 -3.57
C GLY A 298 12.27 11.75 -2.95
N MET A 299 12.60 12.00 -1.68
CA MET A 299 11.94 13.01 -0.85
C MET A 299 12.90 14.14 -0.48
N VAL A 300 12.41 15.37 -0.55
CA VAL A 300 13.00 16.53 0.13
C VAL A 300 12.08 16.97 1.26
N ILE A 301 12.61 17.03 2.47
CA ILE A 301 11.96 17.65 3.62
C ILE A 301 12.54 19.05 3.76
N VAL A 302 11.70 20.07 3.63
CA VAL A 302 12.07 21.46 3.92
C VAL A 302 11.37 21.87 5.21
N GLU A 303 12.13 22.02 6.28
CA GLU A 303 11.61 22.49 7.56
C GLU A 303 11.31 24.01 7.55
N PRO A 304 10.32 24.48 8.31
CA PRO A 304 10.13 25.91 8.55
C PRO A 304 11.39 26.59 9.10
N ALA A 305 11.50 27.90 8.91
CA ALA A 305 12.66 28.68 9.36
C ALA A 305 12.81 28.69 10.91
N GLU A 306 11.73 28.43 11.63
CA GLU A 306 11.68 28.26 13.08
C GLU A 306 11.97 26.82 13.53
N GLY A 307 12.02 25.86 12.60
CA GLY A 307 12.10 24.42 12.86
C GLY A 307 10.74 23.80 13.20
N LEU A 308 10.70 22.47 13.26
CA LEU A 308 9.52 21.74 13.72
C LEU A 308 9.55 21.54 15.25
N PRO A 309 8.37 21.45 15.93
CA PRO A 309 8.32 21.12 17.36
C PRO A 309 9.03 19.79 17.67
N PRO A 310 9.59 19.59 18.87
CA PRO A 310 10.18 18.31 19.23
C PRO A 310 9.13 17.20 19.31
N VAL A 311 9.58 16.00 18.96
CA VAL A 311 8.86 14.72 19.06
C VAL A 311 9.87 13.66 19.52
N ASP A 312 9.39 12.48 19.92
CA ASP A 312 10.22 11.40 20.45
C ASP A 312 10.86 10.57 19.32
N ALA A 313 10.15 10.41 18.19
CA ALA A 313 10.65 9.70 17.01
C ALA A 313 10.19 10.34 15.69
N GLU A 314 11.05 10.28 14.66
CA GLU A 314 10.77 10.80 13.31
C GLU A 314 11.07 9.76 12.23
N PHE A 315 10.12 9.55 11.32
CA PHE A 315 10.25 8.60 10.20
C PHE A 315 9.89 9.22 8.85
N ALA A 316 10.43 8.68 7.76
CA ALA A 316 10.13 9.10 6.40
C ALA A 316 9.64 7.92 5.55
N PHE A 317 8.44 8.06 4.97
CA PHE A 317 7.81 7.05 4.13
C PHE A 317 7.47 7.63 2.76
N VAL A 318 7.94 6.97 1.71
CA VAL A 318 7.62 7.26 0.32
C VAL A 318 6.74 6.12 -0.19
N GLN A 319 5.48 6.42 -0.50
CA GLN A 319 4.63 5.51 -1.25
C GLN A 319 5.01 5.57 -2.73
N SER A 320 5.02 4.41 -3.37
CA SER A 320 5.33 4.26 -4.79
C SER A 320 4.77 2.96 -5.35
N GLU A 321 4.80 2.82 -6.67
CA GLU A 321 4.31 1.63 -7.36
C GLU A 321 5.41 0.83 -8.09
N TRP A 322 5.24 -0.50 -8.12
CA TRP A 322 5.94 -1.37 -9.05
C TRP A 322 4.99 -1.95 -10.09
N TYR A 323 5.30 -1.67 -11.35
CA TYR A 323 4.73 -2.33 -12.51
C TYR A 323 5.74 -3.36 -13.01
N LEU A 324 5.69 -4.59 -12.51
CA LEU A 324 6.77 -5.55 -12.72
C LEU A 324 6.94 -5.87 -14.21
N GLY A 325 8.18 -5.81 -14.68
CA GLY A 325 8.65 -6.49 -15.89
C GLY A 325 9.10 -7.93 -15.57
N PRO A 326 9.58 -8.68 -16.57
CA PRO A 326 10.21 -9.97 -16.34
C PRO A 326 11.32 -9.90 -15.27
N GLN A 327 11.62 -11.03 -14.64
CA GLN A 327 12.66 -11.08 -13.60
C GLN A 327 13.99 -10.55 -14.13
N GLY A 328 14.59 -9.62 -13.39
CA GLY A 328 15.86 -8.97 -13.75
C GLY A 328 15.77 -7.95 -14.88
N GLU A 329 14.58 -7.66 -15.41
CA GLU A 329 14.33 -6.59 -16.39
C GLU A 329 13.75 -5.34 -15.69
N PRO A 330 13.76 -4.17 -16.36
CA PRO A 330 13.11 -2.98 -15.84
C PRO A 330 11.59 -3.14 -15.69
N ALA A 331 11.00 -2.28 -14.86
CA ALA A 331 9.56 -2.15 -14.72
C ALA A 331 8.89 -1.97 -16.10
N SER A 332 7.70 -2.55 -16.26
CA SER A 332 6.95 -2.53 -17.51
C SER A 332 6.30 -1.17 -17.74
N LEU A 333 6.90 -0.38 -18.65
CA LEU A 333 6.29 0.87 -19.13
C LEU A 333 4.90 0.63 -19.75
N THR A 334 4.66 -0.51 -20.40
CA THR A 334 3.35 -0.82 -20.97
C THR A 334 2.27 -0.93 -19.91
N LYS A 335 2.56 -1.57 -18.76
CA LYS A 335 1.63 -1.63 -17.62
C LYS A 335 1.42 -0.24 -17.03
N ALA A 336 2.52 0.49 -16.76
CA ALA A 336 2.48 1.82 -16.17
C ALA A 336 1.75 2.85 -17.04
N ALA A 337 1.88 2.77 -18.37
CA ALA A 337 1.25 3.69 -19.32
C ALA A 337 -0.17 3.29 -19.75
N SER A 338 -0.74 2.23 -19.17
CA SER A 338 -2.11 1.84 -19.48
C SER A 338 -3.12 2.89 -19.00
N ALA A 339 -4.29 2.97 -19.64
CA ALA A 339 -5.30 3.98 -19.29
C ALA A 339 -5.91 3.80 -17.89
N ALA A 340 -5.79 2.60 -17.32
CA ALA A 340 -6.13 2.26 -15.95
C ALA A 340 -4.97 1.43 -15.37
N PRO A 341 -3.88 2.11 -14.95
CA PRO A 341 -2.70 1.43 -14.47
C PRO A 341 -3.03 0.61 -13.22
N ALA A 342 -2.66 -0.66 -13.26
CA ALA A 342 -2.84 -1.61 -12.18
C ALA A 342 -1.44 -2.09 -11.76
N PRO A 343 -0.83 -1.48 -10.75
CA PRO A 343 0.49 -1.91 -10.29
C PRO A 343 0.41 -3.30 -9.64
N ASP A 344 1.49 -4.06 -9.80
CA ASP A 344 1.67 -5.35 -9.17
C ASP A 344 1.86 -5.16 -7.65
N PHE A 345 2.65 -4.13 -7.27
CA PHE A 345 2.82 -3.69 -5.89
C PHE A 345 2.61 -2.19 -5.72
N VAL A 346 2.04 -1.81 -4.59
CA VAL A 346 2.23 -0.47 -4.01
C VAL A 346 2.99 -0.68 -2.71
N VAL A 347 4.00 0.15 -2.45
CA VAL A 347 4.97 -0.10 -1.38
C VAL A 347 5.29 1.18 -0.64
N PHE A 348 5.70 1.04 0.62
CA PHE A 348 6.39 2.09 1.33
C PHE A 348 7.90 1.84 1.24
N ASN A 349 8.66 2.85 0.82
CA ASN A 349 10.12 2.85 0.66
C ASN A 349 10.67 1.75 -0.27
N GLY A 350 10.00 1.53 -1.40
CA GLY A 350 10.54 0.76 -2.53
C GLY A 350 10.52 -0.77 -2.43
N VAL A 351 10.23 -1.35 -1.26
CA VAL A 351 10.16 -2.82 -1.08
C VAL A 351 8.83 -3.27 -0.50
N ALA A 352 8.17 -4.22 -1.15
CA ALA A 352 6.88 -4.76 -0.73
C ALA A 352 6.97 -5.44 0.65
N ASN A 353 6.08 -5.07 1.57
CA ASN A 353 5.94 -5.63 2.93
C ASN A 353 7.18 -5.51 3.82
N GLN A 354 8.17 -4.69 3.50
CA GLN A 354 9.41 -4.63 4.29
C GLN A 354 9.18 -4.20 5.75
N TYR A 355 8.19 -3.34 6.00
CA TYR A 355 7.84 -2.86 7.34
C TYR A 355 6.80 -3.73 8.05
N LEU A 356 6.18 -4.68 7.33
CA LEU A 356 5.45 -5.77 7.96
C LEU A 356 6.44 -6.81 8.48
N ASP A 357 7.42 -7.16 7.65
CA ASP A 357 8.50 -8.09 8.00
C ASP A 357 9.43 -7.54 9.09
N ASN A 358 9.62 -6.22 9.13
CA ASN A 358 10.50 -5.51 10.05
C ASN A 358 9.74 -4.32 10.66
N PRO A 359 8.93 -4.53 11.71
CA PRO A 359 8.14 -3.47 12.34
C PRO A 359 9.02 -2.29 12.81
N VAL A 360 8.53 -1.08 12.57
CA VAL A 360 9.17 0.17 13.01
C VAL A 360 8.99 0.32 14.51
N GLN A 361 10.10 0.36 15.24
CA GLN A 361 10.10 0.35 16.70
C GLN A 361 9.89 1.76 17.27
N VAL A 362 8.97 1.88 18.23
CA VAL A 362 8.66 3.13 18.95
C VAL A 362 8.35 2.83 20.42
N GLY A 363 8.51 3.81 21.30
CA GLY A 363 8.13 3.69 22.71
C GLY A 363 6.63 3.85 22.94
N THR A 364 6.14 3.26 24.03
CA THR A 364 4.77 3.48 24.50
C THR A 364 4.62 4.90 25.02
N GLY A 365 3.60 5.60 24.52
CA GLY A 365 3.33 7.01 24.79
C GLY A 365 4.15 7.97 23.94
N ASP A 366 5.05 7.48 23.07
CA ASP A 366 5.87 8.33 22.23
C ASP A 366 5.01 9.18 21.29
N ARG A 367 5.38 10.45 21.17
CA ARG A 367 4.91 11.33 20.12
C ARG A 367 5.75 11.08 18.88
N VAL A 368 5.10 10.59 17.82
CA VAL A 368 5.75 10.22 16.57
C VAL A 368 5.42 11.26 15.50
N ARG A 369 6.44 11.66 14.72
CA ARG A 369 6.25 12.39 13.46
C ARG A 369 6.61 11.51 12.28
N VAL A 370 5.78 11.53 11.25
CA VAL A 370 6.09 10.90 9.97
C VAL A 370 6.04 11.94 8.85
N PHE A 371 7.04 11.91 7.99
CA PHE A 371 7.06 12.60 6.70
C PHE A 371 6.60 11.61 5.65
N VAL A 372 5.48 11.88 5.00
CA VAL A 372 4.89 10.98 4.00
C VAL A 372 4.87 11.67 2.65
N LEU A 373 5.38 10.99 1.64
CA LEU A 373 5.32 11.42 0.24
C LEU A 373 4.63 10.32 -0.56
N ASP A 374 3.66 10.68 -1.39
CA ASP A 374 3.20 9.80 -2.46
C ASP A 374 3.97 10.15 -3.74
N ALA A 375 5.01 9.39 -4.06
CA ALA A 375 5.79 9.61 -5.27
C ALA A 375 5.05 9.10 -6.52
N GLY A 376 4.10 8.19 -6.36
CA GLY A 376 3.34 7.59 -7.45
C GLY A 376 4.15 6.55 -8.27
N PRO A 377 4.05 6.56 -9.62
CA PRO A 377 3.61 7.70 -10.44
C PRO A 377 2.09 7.88 -10.66
N SER A 378 1.21 7.01 -10.19
CA SER A 378 -0.20 7.04 -10.66
C SER A 378 -1.27 6.70 -9.63
N ILE A 379 -0.93 6.11 -8.49
CA ILE A 379 -1.91 5.65 -7.50
C ILE A 379 -1.91 6.59 -6.30
N ASP A 380 -3.07 7.19 -6.02
CA ASP A 380 -3.26 8.00 -4.81
C ASP A 380 -3.02 7.19 -3.53
N SER A 381 -2.39 7.81 -2.54
CA SER A 381 -2.38 7.35 -1.16
C SER A 381 -3.57 7.86 -0.35
N SER A 382 -4.06 7.05 0.58
CA SER A 382 -4.83 7.53 1.73
C SER A 382 -4.12 7.05 2.99
N PHE A 383 -3.03 7.71 3.34
CA PHE A 383 -2.13 7.25 4.39
C PHE A 383 -2.85 7.23 5.75
N HIS A 384 -2.79 6.09 6.43
CA HIS A 384 -3.48 5.83 7.67
C HIS A 384 -2.63 4.96 8.59
N VAL A 385 -2.65 5.27 9.89
CA VAL A 385 -2.08 4.41 10.95
C VAL A 385 -3.22 3.95 11.85
N VAL A 386 -3.58 2.67 11.70
CA VAL A 386 -4.68 2.02 12.42
C VAL A 386 -4.41 2.08 13.92
N GLY A 387 -5.45 2.40 14.70
CA GLY A 387 -5.36 2.50 16.17
C GLY A 387 -4.86 3.85 16.68
N THR A 388 -4.55 4.81 15.80
CA THR A 388 -4.11 6.16 16.17
C THR A 388 -5.05 7.24 15.61
N ILE A 389 -4.85 8.48 16.07
CA ILE A 389 -5.49 9.68 15.52
C ILE A 389 -4.39 10.69 15.23
N PHE A 390 -4.40 11.29 14.04
CA PHE A 390 -3.46 12.34 13.69
C PHE A 390 -3.83 13.62 14.42
N SER A 391 -2.98 13.96 15.39
CA SER A 391 -3.09 15.15 16.25
C SER A 391 -2.60 16.43 15.55
N SER A 392 -1.72 16.27 14.56
CA SER A 392 -1.34 17.32 13.63
C SER A 392 -1.13 16.78 12.23
N VAL A 393 -1.50 17.57 11.22
CA VAL A 393 -1.27 17.29 9.80
C VAL A 393 -0.89 18.59 9.12
N ILE A 394 0.18 18.59 8.33
CA ILE A 394 0.54 19.64 7.39
C ILE A 394 0.58 18.99 6.01
N LYS A 395 -0.43 19.25 5.17
CA LYS A 395 -0.51 18.73 3.80
C LYS A 395 -0.49 19.90 2.83
N GLU A 396 0.50 19.97 1.94
CA GLU A 396 0.59 21.02 0.90
C GLU A 396 0.38 22.45 1.45
N GLY A 397 0.89 22.73 2.66
CA GLY A 397 0.75 24.01 3.36
C GLY A 397 -0.57 24.22 4.14
N VAL A 398 -1.55 23.31 4.04
CA VAL A 398 -2.78 23.33 4.84
C VAL A 398 -2.57 22.57 6.15
N ARG A 399 -2.97 23.16 7.28
CA ARG A 399 -2.59 22.71 8.62
C ARG A 399 -3.78 22.34 9.50
N LEU A 400 -3.63 21.23 10.21
CA LEU A 400 -4.29 20.88 11.45
C LEU A 400 -3.22 20.93 12.54
N ASP A 401 -3.32 21.91 13.44
CA ASP A 401 -2.33 22.08 14.51
C ASP A 401 -2.79 21.39 15.81
N LEU A 402 -1.83 20.89 16.59
CA LEU A 402 -2.07 20.37 17.93
C LEU A 402 -2.71 21.43 18.82
N GLY A 403 -3.73 21.07 19.60
CA GLY A 403 -4.41 22.00 20.52
C GLY A 403 -5.32 23.01 19.82
N ASN A 404 -5.73 22.73 18.58
CA ASN A 404 -6.69 23.56 17.85
C ASN A 404 -8.04 23.69 18.61
N PRO A 405 -8.79 24.81 18.43
CA PRO A 405 -10.08 25.00 19.08
C PRO A 405 -11.07 23.89 18.72
N GLY A 406 -11.54 23.15 19.73
CA GLY A 406 -12.44 22.01 19.53
C GLY A 406 -11.74 20.65 19.50
N ASN A 407 -10.41 20.61 19.58
CA ASN A 407 -9.61 19.38 19.62
C ASN A 407 -9.89 18.44 18.45
N PHE A 408 -9.95 19.00 17.24
CA PHE A 408 -10.13 18.22 16.02
C PHE A 408 -8.88 17.38 15.72
N GLY A 409 -9.09 16.17 15.21
CA GLY A 409 -8.06 15.26 14.70
C GLY A 409 -8.35 14.85 13.26
N ALA A 410 -7.37 14.21 12.60
CA ALA A 410 -7.56 13.57 11.31
C ALA A 410 -7.33 12.05 11.41
N GLN A 411 -8.03 11.28 10.58
CA GLN A 411 -7.92 9.81 10.55
C GLN A 411 -6.95 9.32 9.48
N ALA A 412 -6.89 10.03 8.36
CA ALA A 412 -6.09 9.67 7.20
C ALA A 412 -5.70 10.97 6.46
N VAL A 413 -4.64 10.90 5.65
CA VAL A 413 -4.24 11.98 4.75
C VAL A 413 -4.29 11.44 3.33
N ASP A 414 -5.18 12.00 2.52
CA ASP A 414 -5.20 11.76 1.09
C ASP A 414 -4.00 12.45 0.44
N LEU A 415 -3.23 11.73 -0.37
CA LEU A 415 -2.12 12.26 -1.15
C LEU A 415 -2.30 11.77 -2.57
N SER A 416 -2.33 12.67 -3.54
CA SER A 416 -2.15 12.31 -4.95
C SER A 416 -0.66 12.19 -5.27
N PRO A 417 -0.30 11.57 -6.41
CA PRO A 417 1.09 11.54 -6.87
C PRO A 417 1.73 12.93 -6.83
N ALA A 418 2.96 12.98 -6.32
CA ALA A 418 3.77 14.15 -5.98
C ALA A 418 3.35 14.97 -4.75
N GLN A 419 2.29 14.59 -4.01
CA GLN A 419 1.90 15.30 -2.78
C GLN A 419 2.57 14.72 -1.53
N GLY A 420 2.89 15.61 -0.59
CA GLY A 420 3.50 15.25 0.69
C GLY A 420 2.75 15.79 1.91
N ALA A 421 2.98 15.16 3.06
CA ALA A 421 2.47 15.61 4.34
C ALA A 421 3.44 15.35 5.50
N ILE A 422 3.34 16.19 6.52
CA ILE A 422 3.95 15.99 7.84
C ILE A 422 2.82 15.65 8.80
N ILE A 423 2.90 14.50 9.46
CA ILE A 423 1.82 13.96 10.29
C ILE A 423 2.38 13.63 11.67
N GLU A 424 1.65 13.99 12.72
CA GLU A 424 2.05 13.73 14.11
C GLU A 424 0.92 13.04 14.89
N PHE A 425 1.26 11.99 15.62
CA PHE A 425 0.34 11.19 16.43
C PHE A 425 1.07 10.58 17.64
N GLU A 426 0.32 9.98 18.54
CA GLU A 426 0.85 9.32 19.73
C GLU A 426 0.59 7.81 19.66
N MET A 427 1.45 7.01 20.30
CA MET A 427 1.27 5.56 20.47
C MET A 427 0.75 5.27 21.87
N PRO A 428 -0.57 5.25 22.11
CA PRO A 428 -1.10 5.33 23.46
C PRO A 428 -0.86 4.08 24.32
N GLU A 429 -0.71 2.91 23.69
CA GLU A 429 -0.63 1.61 24.35
C GLU A 429 0.47 0.76 23.71
N ASP A 430 0.97 -0.25 24.43
CA ASP A 430 1.83 -1.28 23.86
C ASP A 430 1.04 -2.05 22.78
N GLY A 431 1.69 -2.40 21.67
CA GLY A 431 1.03 -3.16 20.62
C GLY A 431 1.57 -2.90 19.22
N LEU A 432 0.83 -3.43 18.24
CA LEU A 432 1.11 -3.29 16.83
C LEU A 432 0.11 -2.35 16.17
N TYR A 433 0.61 -1.33 15.48
CA TYR A 433 -0.18 -0.31 14.80
C TYR A 433 0.07 -0.39 13.28
N PRO A 434 -0.86 -0.98 12.50
CA PRO A 434 -0.73 -1.06 11.05
C PRO A 434 -0.66 0.29 10.36
N MET A 435 0.38 0.49 9.56
CA MET A 435 0.55 1.60 8.63
C MET A 435 0.14 1.15 7.23
N VAL A 436 -0.83 1.84 6.63
CA VAL A 436 -1.43 1.45 5.34
C VAL A 436 -1.70 2.66 4.46
N THR A 437 -1.89 2.38 3.16
CA THR A 437 -2.78 3.22 2.35
C THR A 437 -4.19 2.66 2.42
N HIS A 438 -5.17 3.51 2.74
CA HIS A 438 -6.58 3.16 2.81
C HIS A 438 -7.20 2.99 1.41
N ALA A 439 -6.42 3.14 0.33
CA ALA A 439 -6.68 2.49 -0.96
C ALA A 439 -6.51 0.96 -0.80
N PHE A 440 -7.46 0.34 -0.10
CA PHE A 440 -7.26 -0.91 0.64
C PHE A 440 -6.92 -2.14 -0.24
N ASN A 441 -7.20 -2.06 -1.55
CA ASN A 441 -6.78 -3.06 -2.52
C ASN A 441 -5.25 -3.30 -2.51
N PHE A 442 -4.47 -2.33 -2.03
CA PHE A 442 -3.02 -2.37 -2.05
C PHE A 442 -2.35 -2.81 -0.74
N VAL A 443 -3.11 -2.93 0.35
CA VAL A 443 -2.54 -3.33 1.66
C VAL A 443 -1.93 -4.73 1.58
N GLY A 444 -2.65 -5.68 0.97
CA GLY A 444 -2.13 -7.03 0.70
C GLY A 444 -1.13 -7.09 -0.44
N ARG A 445 -0.87 -5.96 -1.13
CA ARG A 445 0.02 -5.84 -2.29
C ARG A 445 1.28 -5.03 -1.99
N GLY A 446 1.76 -5.07 -0.76
CA GLY A 446 3.04 -4.46 -0.37
C GLY A 446 2.92 -3.22 0.49
N ALA A 447 1.76 -2.55 0.52
CA ALA A 447 1.55 -1.29 1.22
C ALA A 447 1.04 -1.50 2.64
N LEU A 448 1.68 -2.43 3.36
CA LEU A 448 1.45 -2.72 4.77
C LEU A 448 2.77 -2.63 5.52
N GLY A 449 2.79 -1.81 6.55
CA GLY A 449 3.83 -1.77 7.57
C GLY A 449 3.24 -1.88 8.97
N LEU A 450 4.09 -2.11 9.96
CA LEU A 450 3.71 -2.08 11.36
C LEU A 450 4.60 -1.09 12.09
N PHE A 451 4.01 -0.25 12.94
CA PHE A 451 4.74 0.25 14.10
C PHE A 451 4.55 -0.74 15.25
N GLN A 452 5.60 -0.96 16.02
CA GLN A 452 5.58 -1.74 17.25
C GLN A 452 5.89 -0.80 18.41
N ALA A 453 4.89 -0.54 19.24
CA ALA A 453 5.02 0.23 20.46
C ALA A 453 5.34 -0.70 21.64
N GLY A 454 6.36 -0.33 22.42
CA GLY A 454 6.79 -1.13 23.56
C GLY A 454 7.33 -2.50 23.12
N ASP A 455 6.94 -3.57 23.80
CA ASP A 455 7.31 -4.93 23.38
C ASP A 455 6.35 -5.52 22.34
N GLY A 456 5.28 -4.80 21.99
CA GLY A 456 4.26 -5.23 21.02
C GLY A 456 3.15 -6.10 21.60
N ASP A 457 3.15 -6.39 22.92
CA ASP A 457 2.07 -7.13 23.59
C ASP A 457 1.09 -6.15 24.28
N PRO A 458 -0.15 -6.04 23.80
CA PRO A 458 -1.15 -5.14 24.39
C PRO A 458 -1.71 -5.65 25.74
N LEU A 459 -1.32 -6.85 26.21
CA LEU A 459 -1.87 -7.47 27.42
C LEU A 459 -0.98 -7.33 28.67
N ASN A 460 0.12 -6.60 28.57
CA ASN A 460 1.05 -6.38 29.69
C ASN A 460 0.47 -5.56 30.86
#